data_AF-A0A2M7AC42-F1
#
_entry.id   AF-A0A2M7AC42-F1
#
_cell.length_a   1.000
_cell.length_b   1.000
_cell.length_c   1.000
_cell.angle_alpha   90.00
_cell.angle_beta   90.00
_cell.angle_gamma   90.00
#
_symmetry.space_group_name_H-M   'P 1'
#
loop_
_entity.id
_entity.type
_entity.pdbx_description
1 polymer ?
#
loop_
_entity_poly.entity_id
_entity_poly.type
_entity_poly.pdbx_seq_one_letter_code
_entity_poly.pdbx_strand_id
1 'polypeptide(L)'
;MQTVLVNTNLIRPPIASVGIDYVAESLGTCGHEVSILDLCWVGDTHAAIQRFFHDRNGGLVGVSLRNTDDCAFGSRASFLVQLRDIVSTIRHNTAAPIFVGGGGFSVMPEAVLKVREVDGGLWREGEFALRAIATRVERHLDWHDVPGVAWRDGAGTHRKRPAYISLANLPAMTRRWGDNPRYLHEGGPIGFERKRGRSHPCTHCARPVAKGNQVRTRPPKAAADALQLRCAKSLSAARWEIPCAGTHTANAAVLTPRWRVRCDTPDVWGSTLEWTAATQRY
;
A
#
# COMPACT_ATOMS: atom_id res chain seq x y z
N MET A 1 3.88 7.17 -20.21
CA MET A 1 4.86 6.07 -20.02
C MET A 1 4.28 4.89 -19.25
N GLN A 2 4.71 3.65 -19.57
CA GLN A 2 4.40 2.44 -18.81
C GLN A 2 5.15 2.40 -17.47
N THR A 3 4.43 2.16 -16.37
CA THR A 3 5.01 2.02 -15.03
C THR A 3 4.56 0.71 -14.40
N VAL A 4 5.52 -0.10 -13.98
CA VAL A 4 5.27 -1.36 -13.26
C VAL A 4 5.40 -1.10 -11.76
N LEU A 5 4.41 -1.50 -10.96
CA LEU A 5 4.53 -1.50 -9.50
C LEU A 5 4.55 -2.93 -8.97
N VAL A 6 5.58 -3.27 -8.22
CA VAL A 6 5.81 -4.62 -7.70
C VAL A 6 5.55 -4.67 -6.21
N ASN A 7 4.61 -5.51 -5.77
CA ASN A 7 4.44 -5.87 -4.36
C ASN A 7 5.38 -7.01 -4.01
N THR A 8 6.33 -6.80 -3.10
CA THR A 8 7.28 -7.85 -2.68
C THR A 8 6.87 -8.55 -1.40
N ASN A 9 5.67 -8.28 -0.87
CA ASN A 9 5.24 -8.86 0.41
C ASN A 9 4.73 -10.30 0.22
N LEU A 10 5.50 -11.27 0.73
CA LEU A 10 5.17 -12.70 0.68
C LEU A 10 4.61 -13.24 2.01
N ILE A 11 4.46 -12.38 3.03
CA ILE A 11 4.01 -12.78 4.36
C ILE A 11 2.59 -13.37 4.31
N ARG A 12 2.38 -14.41 5.13
CA ARG A 12 1.07 -14.99 5.42
C ARG A 12 0.66 -14.69 6.88
N PRO A 13 -0.62 -14.36 7.15
CA PRO A 13 -1.70 -14.12 6.19
C PRO A 13 -1.41 -12.91 5.27
N PRO A 14 -1.95 -12.89 4.03
CA PRO A 14 -1.64 -11.86 3.05
C PRO A 14 -2.13 -10.48 3.51
N ILE A 15 -1.40 -9.42 3.18
CA ILE A 15 -1.80 -8.04 3.52
C ILE A 15 -1.82 -7.19 2.25
N ALA A 16 -2.99 -6.66 1.94
CA ALA A 16 -3.18 -5.81 0.76
C ALA A 16 -2.28 -4.56 0.85
N SER A 17 -1.54 -4.29 -0.23
CA SER A 17 -0.63 -3.15 -0.28
C SER A 17 -1.37 -1.84 -0.57
N VAL A 18 -1.88 -1.21 0.50
CA VAL A 18 -2.52 0.11 0.42
C VAL A 18 -1.61 1.18 -0.24
N GLY A 19 -0.30 1.08 -0.03
CA GLY A 19 0.67 2.02 -0.60
C GLY A 19 0.75 1.92 -2.12
N ILE A 20 0.75 0.70 -2.67
CA ILE A 20 0.76 0.49 -4.13
C ILE A 20 -0.51 1.05 -4.75
N ASP A 21 -1.68 0.78 -4.19
CA ASP A 21 -2.94 1.32 -4.71
C ASP A 21 -2.94 2.86 -4.79
N TYR A 22 -2.39 3.53 -3.77
CA TYR A 22 -2.36 5.00 -3.73
C TYR A 22 -1.38 5.57 -4.75
N VAL A 23 -0.21 4.95 -4.90
CA VAL A 23 0.79 5.33 -5.89
C VAL A 23 0.27 5.05 -7.31
N ALA A 24 -0.39 3.91 -7.52
CA ALA A 24 -1.01 3.54 -8.78
C ALA A 24 -2.12 4.52 -9.19
N GLU A 25 -2.98 4.92 -8.25
CA GLU A 25 -4.01 5.93 -8.52
C GLU A 25 -3.39 7.29 -8.90
N SER A 26 -2.37 7.73 -8.15
CA SER A 26 -1.64 8.96 -8.45
C SER A 26 -1.04 8.94 -9.86
N LEU A 27 -0.33 7.87 -10.23
CA LEU A 27 0.24 7.69 -11.56
C LEU A 27 -0.84 7.63 -12.66
N GLY A 28 -1.90 6.84 -12.45
CA GLY A 28 -2.96 6.66 -13.43
C GLY A 28 -3.73 7.94 -13.73
N THR A 29 -4.00 8.77 -12.71
CA THR A 29 -4.63 10.09 -12.92
C THR A 29 -3.75 11.08 -13.68
N CYS A 30 -2.48 10.75 -13.90
CA CYS A 30 -1.52 11.55 -14.64
C CYS A 30 -1.24 10.98 -16.05
N GLY A 31 -2.04 10.01 -16.48
CA GLY A 31 -1.93 9.39 -17.81
C GLY A 31 -0.84 8.33 -17.95
N HIS A 32 -0.23 7.88 -16.84
CA HIS A 32 0.68 6.73 -16.89
C HIS A 32 -0.11 5.42 -17.02
N GLU A 33 0.39 4.53 -17.87
CA GLU A 33 -0.14 3.17 -17.98
C GLU A 33 0.47 2.33 -16.85
N VAL A 34 -0.33 2.03 -15.82
CA VAL A 34 0.15 1.35 -14.62
C VAL A 34 -0.22 -0.13 -14.64
N SER A 35 0.79 -1.00 -14.48
CA SER A 35 0.60 -2.43 -14.27
C SER A 35 1.10 -2.85 -12.89
N ILE A 36 0.36 -3.73 -12.20
CA ILE A 36 0.73 -4.23 -10.88
C ILE A 36 1.21 -5.68 -11.00
N LEU A 37 2.42 -5.96 -10.50
CA LEU A 37 2.90 -7.32 -10.27
C LEU A 37 2.82 -7.62 -8.77
N ASP A 38 1.80 -8.38 -8.39
CA ASP A 38 1.62 -8.78 -7.00
C ASP A 38 2.23 -10.15 -6.72
N LEU A 39 3.43 -10.17 -6.14
CA LEU A 39 4.14 -11.41 -5.83
C LEU A 39 3.53 -12.16 -4.65
N CYS A 40 2.56 -11.58 -3.93
CA CYS A 40 1.90 -12.25 -2.81
C CYS A 40 1.20 -13.56 -3.23
N TRP A 41 0.93 -13.75 -4.52
CA TRP A 41 0.13 -14.86 -5.04
C TRP A 41 0.90 -15.88 -5.87
N VAL A 42 2.21 -15.69 -6.03
CA VAL A 42 3.04 -16.54 -6.89
C VAL A 42 3.82 -17.54 -6.05
N GLY A 43 3.92 -18.77 -6.53
CA GLY A 43 4.77 -19.79 -5.91
C GLY A 43 6.26 -19.60 -6.24
N ASP A 44 6.54 -19.27 -7.51
CA ASP A 44 7.88 -18.96 -8.01
C ASP A 44 7.95 -17.50 -8.43
N THR A 45 8.65 -16.69 -7.62
CA THR A 45 8.85 -15.27 -7.87
C THR A 45 9.71 -15.00 -9.10
N HIS A 46 10.74 -15.82 -9.36
CA HIS A 46 11.63 -15.64 -10.50
C HIS A 46 10.87 -15.83 -11.81
N ALA A 47 10.18 -16.96 -11.94
CA ALA A 47 9.43 -17.27 -13.14
C ALA A 47 8.27 -16.29 -13.36
N ALA A 48 7.64 -15.81 -12.28
CA ALA A 48 6.60 -14.78 -12.38
C ALA A 48 7.13 -13.44 -12.88
N ILE A 49 8.28 -12.99 -12.38
CA ILE A 49 8.93 -11.75 -12.83
C ILE A 49 9.33 -11.88 -14.30
N GLN A 50 10.01 -12.96 -14.68
CA GLN A 50 10.41 -13.21 -16.08
C GLN A 50 9.22 -13.14 -17.04
N ARG A 51 8.14 -13.90 -16.75
CA ARG A 51 6.93 -13.86 -17.58
C ARG A 51 6.27 -12.48 -17.62
N PHE A 52 6.27 -11.76 -16.50
CA PHE A 52 5.64 -10.44 -16.44
C PHE A 52 6.39 -9.41 -17.30
N PHE A 53 7.72 -9.44 -17.29
CA PHE A 53 8.55 -8.50 -18.05
C PHE A 53 8.83 -8.92 -19.49
N HIS A 54 8.62 -10.19 -19.87
CA HIS A 54 8.80 -10.68 -21.24
C HIS A 54 8.09 -9.82 -22.29
N ASP A 55 6.82 -9.46 -22.03
CA ASP A 55 6.00 -8.66 -22.96
C ASP A 55 5.93 -7.16 -22.58
N ARG A 56 6.71 -6.74 -21.58
CA ARG A 56 6.61 -5.40 -21.00
C ARG A 56 7.97 -4.73 -20.93
N ASN A 57 8.23 -3.89 -21.93
CA ASN A 57 9.32 -2.93 -21.82
C ASN A 57 8.82 -1.68 -21.08
N GLY A 58 8.65 -1.83 -19.75
CA GLY A 58 8.22 -0.74 -18.89
C GLY A 58 9.22 0.43 -18.90
N GLY A 59 8.75 1.66 -18.69
CA GLY A 59 9.61 2.84 -18.61
C GLY A 59 10.04 3.19 -17.18
N LEU A 60 9.39 2.63 -16.16
CA LEU A 60 9.73 2.81 -14.75
C LEU A 60 9.24 1.62 -13.93
N VAL A 61 10.03 1.17 -12.96
CA VAL A 61 9.62 0.13 -12.00
C VAL A 61 9.62 0.70 -10.58
N GLY A 62 8.47 0.65 -9.91
CA GLY A 62 8.35 0.93 -8.48
C GLY A 62 8.26 -0.37 -7.68
N VAL A 63 9.14 -0.58 -6.72
CA VAL A 63 9.17 -1.78 -5.87
C VAL A 63 8.76 -1.40 -4.44
N SER A 64 7.78 -2.09 -3.87
CA SER A 64 7.30 -1.81 -2.52
C SER A 64 7.96 -2.69 -1.48
N LEU A 65 8.82 -2.10 -0.63
CA LEU A 65 9.32 -2.71 0.59
C LEU A 65 8.46 -2.27 1.79
N ARG A 66 7.48 -3.11 2.15
CA ARG A 66 6.60 -2.86 3.30
C ARG A 66 7.31 -3.05 4.64
N ASN A 67 8.10 -4.11 4.75
CA ASN A 67 8.75 -4.59 5.96
C ASN A 67 10.24 -4.83 5.67
N THR A 68 11.12 -4.44 6.59
CA THR A 68 12.56 -4.79 6.54
C THR A 68 12.84 -6.15 7.17
N ASP A 69 11.98 -6.51 8.12
CA ASP A 69 12.03 -7.69 8.96
C ASP A 69 10.62 -7.98 9.51
N ASP A 70 10.48 -9.08 10.23
CA ASP A 70 9.24 -9.49 10.90
C ASP A 70 8.98 -8.75 12.22
N CYS A 71 9.86 -7.84 12.62
CA CYS A 71 9.84 -7.08 13.86
C CYS A 71 9.80 -7.97 15.12
N ALA A 72 10.22 -9.24 15.02
CA ALA A 72 10.30 -10.16 16.14
C ALA A 72 11.75 -10.36 16.58
N PHE A 73 12.04 -10.01 17.84
CA PHE A 73 13.38 -10.08 18.41
C PHE A 73 13.97 -11.50 18.39
N GLY A 74 13.13 -12.53 18.54
CA GLY A 74 13.58 -13.93 18.57
C GLY A 74 14.04 -14.45 17.21
N SER A 75 13.21 -14.29 16.18
CA SER A 75 13.45 -14.81 14.83
C SER A 75 14.50 -14.00 14.07
N ARG A 76 14.51 -12.66 14.23
CA ARG A 76 15.42 -11.75 13.51
C ARG A 76 15.36 -11.93 11.98
N ALA A 77 14.20 -12.33 11.45
CA ALA A 77 14.06 -12.63 10.03
C ALA A 77 14.20 -11.33 9.23
N SER A 78 15.06 -11.32 8.21
CA SER A 78 15.26 -10.16 7.35
C SER A 78 14.62 -10.38 5.98
N PHE A 79 13.90 -9.37 5.50
CA PHE A 79 13.33 -9.34 4.16
C PHE A 79 14.22 -8.61 3.13
N LEU A 80 15.40 -8.12 3.55
CA LEU A 80 16.34 -7.44 2.65
C LEU A 80 17.00 -8.40 1.66
N VAL A 81 17.24 -9.65 2.08
CA VAL A 81 17.75 -10.72 1.19
C VAL A 81 16.72 -11.00 0.09
N GLN A 82 15.46 -11.24 0.48
CA GLN A 82 14.36 -11.44 -0.45
C GLN A 82 14.18 -10.24 -1.40
N LEU A 83 14.28 -9.01 -0.88
CA LEU A 83 14.22 -7.81 -1.71
C LEU A 83 15.35 -7.79 -2.75
N ARG A 84 16.59 -8.06 -2.35
CA ARG A 84 17.74 -8.10 -3.27
C ARG A 84 17.50 -9.12 -4.37
N ASP A 85 17.05 -10.33 -4.04
CA ASP A 85 16.86 -11.40 -5.01
C ASP A 85 15.72 -11.04 -6.00
N ILE A 86 14.63 -10.45 -5.52
CA ILE A 86 13.54 -9.92 -6.35
C ILE A 86 14.03 -8.79 -7.27
N VAL A 87 14.71 -7.79 -6.72
CA VAL A 87 15.21 -6.63 -7.50
C VAL A 87 16.23 -7.08 -8.54
N SER A 88 17.15 -7.98 -8.18
CA SER A 88 18.12 -8.53 -9.11
C SER A 88 17.42 -9.23 -10.26
N THR A 89 16.40 -10.03 -9.99
CA THR A 89 15.59 -10.68 -11.03
C THR A 89 14.88 -9.67 -11.92
N ILE A 90 14.28 -8.62 -11.35
CA ILE A 90 13.66 -7.54 -12.14
C ILE A 90 14.72 -6.91 -13.06
N ARG A 91 15.88 -6.54 -12.53
CA ARG A 91 16.97 -5.91 -13.30
C ARG A 91 17.45 -6.78 -14.46
N HIS A 92 17.53 -8.10 -14.29
CA HIS A 92 17.90 -9.01 -15.39
C HIS A 92 16.88 -9.04 -16.53
N ASN A 93 15.62 -8.62 -16.29
CA ASN A 93 14.55 -8.64 -17.27
C ASN A 93 14.15 -7.24 -17.77
N THR A 94 14.73 -6.16 -17.25
CA THR A 94 14.44 -4.80 -17.74
C THR A 94 15.58 -3.80 -17.49
N ALA A 95 15.79 -2.92 -18.46
CA ALA A 95 16.69 -1.77 -18.34
C ALA A 95 16.01 -0.55 -17.68
N ALA A 96 14.71 -0.61 -17.41
CA ALA A 96 13.96 0.49 -16.81
C ALA A 96 14.53 0.89 -15.43
N PRO A 97 14.46 2.18 -15.05
CA PRO A 97 14.88 2.59 -13.73
C PRO A 97 13.99 1.98 -12.63
N ILE A 98 14.61 1.50 -11.56
CA ILE A 98 13.99 0.80 -10.43
C ILE A 98 14.07 1.69 -9.20
N PHE A 99 12.90 2.07 -8.67
CA PHE A 99 12.77 2.84 -7.44
C PHE A 99 12.12 2.01 -6.34
N VAL A 100 12.75 1.92 -5.17
CA VAL A 100 12.18 1.23 -4.00
C VAL A 100 11.50 2.22 -3.07
N GLY A 101 10.28 1.93 -2.63
CA GLY A 101 9.55 2.74 -1.66
C GLY A 101 8.86 1.89 -0.61
N GLY A 102 8.18 2.55 0.33
CA GLY A 102 7.39 1.87 1.36
C GLY A 102 7.88 2.12 2.78
N GLY A 103 7.14 1.55 3.74
CA GLY A 103 7.43 1.74 5.16
C GLY A 103 8.81 1.21 5.54
N GLY A 104 9.13 -0.01 5.12
CA GLY A 104 10.44 -0.62 5.35
C GLY A 104 11.59 0.18 4.75
N PHE A 105 11.45 0.60 3.48
CA PHE A 105 12.46 1.48 2.85
C PHE A 105 12.66 2.76 3.67
N SER A 106 11.57 3.37 4.11
CA SER A 106 11.62 4.67 4.78
C SER A 106 12.23 4.63 6.18
N VAL A 107 12.32 3.45 6.80
CA VAL A 107 12.97 3.25 8.11
C VAL A 107 14.49 3.21 7.96
N MET A 108 15.01 2.59 6.90
CA MET A 108 16.45 2.35 6.71
C MET A 108 16.88 2.52 5.25
N PRO A 109 16.70 3.72 4.64
CA PRO A 109 16.95 3.91 3.22
C PRO A 109 18.41 3.62 2.85
N GLU A 110 19.37 3.99 3.71
CA GLU A 110 20.80 3.74 3.48
C GLU A 110 21.15 2.24 3.43
N ALA A 111 20.44 1.40 4.19
CA ALA A 111 20.65 -0.04 4.17
C ALA A 111 20.07 -0.68 2.91
N VAL A 112 18.88 -0.24 2.50
CA VAL A 112 18.20 -0.76 1.29
C VAL A 112 18.94 -0.34 0.02
N LEU A 113 19.45 0.89 -0.04
CA LEU A 113 20.22 1.41 -1.19
C LEU A 113 21.59 0.73 -1.37
N LYS A 114 21.97 -0.23 -0.51
CA LYS A 114 23.13 -1.11 -0.75
C LYS A 114 22.85 -2.18 -1.81
N VAL A 115 21.58 -2.47 -2.11
CA VAL A 115 21.19 -3.28 -3.27
C VAL A 115 21.54 -2.48 -4.52
N ARG A 116 22.56 -2.90 -5.27
CA ARG A 116 23.17 -2.06 -6.34
C ARG A 116 22.29 -1.91 -7.56
N GLU A 117 21.32 -2.81 -7.73
CA GLU A 117 20.44 -2.86 -8.88
C GLU A 117 19.30 -1.83 -8.83
N VAL A 118 19.10 -1.16 -7.69
CA VAL A 118 18.12 -0.06 -7.54
C VAL A 118 18.77 1.26 -7.94
N ASP A 119 18.07 2.07 -8.73
CA ASP A 119 18.55 3.39 -9.14
C ASP A 119 18.28 4.45 -8.07
N GLY A 120 17.21 4.26 -7.29
CA GLY A 120 16.89 5.13 -6.18
C GLY A 120 15.77 4.58 -5.31
N GLY A 121 15.29 5.40 -4.41
CA GLY A 121 14.13 5.09 -3.59
C GLY A 121 13.42 6.29 -3.04
N LEU A 122 12.21 6.06 -2.53
CA LEU A 122 11.28 7.10 -2.11
C LEU A 122 11.10 7.06 -0.60
N TRP A 123 11.71 8.03 0.06
CA TRP A 123 11.60 8.20 1.50
C TRP A 123 10.25 8.84 1.85
N ARG A 124 9.45 8.10 2.62
CA ARG A 124 8.10 8.42 3.09
C ARG A 124 7.02 8.26 2.02
N GLU A 125 6.62 9.35 1.37
CA GLU A 125 5.42 9.41 0.53
C GLU A 125 5.81 9.31 -0.93
N GLY A 126 5.26 8.31 -1.62
CA GLY A 126 5.64 8.00 -2.99
C GLY A 126 4.68 8.54 -4.05
N GLU A 127 3.47 8.98 -3.69
CA GLU A 127 2.40 9.26 -4.66
C GLU A 127 2.78 10.36 -5.64
N PHE A 128 3.26 11.50 -5.13
CA PHE A 128 3.67 12.63 -5.96
C PHE A 128 5.13 12.52 -6.40
N ALA A 129 5.99 11.94 -5.57
CA ALA A 129 7.41 11.76 -5.88
C ALA A 129 7.61 10.81 -7.06
N LEU A 130 6.94 9.65 -7.07
CA LEU A 130 7.04 8.70 -8.19
C LEU A 130 6.41 9.25 -9.46
N ARG A 131 5.33 10.04 -9.36
CA ARG A 131 4.77 10.78 -10.50
C ARG A 131 5.81 11.73 -11.10
N ALA A 132 6.45 12.56 -10.27
CA ALA A 132 7.46 13.51 -10.72
C ALA A 132 8.66 12.79 -11.37
N ILE A 133 9.11 11.67 -10.78
CA ILE A 133 10.15 10.82 -11.35
C ILE A 133 9.72 10.25 -12.68
N ALA A 134 8.51 9.69 -12.78
CA ALA A 134 8.01 9.11 -14.01
C ALA A 134 7.99 10.13 -15.15
N THR A 135 7.48 11.34 -14.89
CA THR A 135 7.50 12.45 -15.88
C THR A 135 8.93 12.86 -16.25
N ARG A 136 9.87 12.86 -15.31
CA ARG A 136 11.27 13.24 -15.57
C ARG A 136 12.01 12.18 -16.37
N VAL A 137 11.85 10.90 -16.00
CA VAL A 137 12.39 9.75 -16.74
C VAL A 137 11.87 9.72 -18.18
N GLU A 138 10.57 9.90 -18.38
CA GLU A 138 9.94 9.95 -19.71
C GLU A 138 10.50 11.09 -20.59
N ARG A 139 10.95 12.18 -19.97
CA ARG A 139 11.53 13.35 -20.65
C ARG A 139 13.05 13.36 -20.64
N HIS A 140 13.71 12.30 -20.18
CA HIS A 140 15.17 12.22 -20.01
C HIS A 140 15.76 13.38 -19.18
N LEU A 141 15.02 13.82 -18.16
CA LEU A 141 15.42 14.86 -17.23
C LEU A 141 15.95 14.27 -15.93
N ASP A 142 16.80 15.05 -15.25
CA ASP A 142 17.30 14.71 -13.92
C ASP A 142 16.15 14.60 -12.89
N TRP A 143 16.27 13.63 -11.99
CA TRP A 143 15.31 13.36 -10.92
C TRP A 143 15.92 13.50 -9.52
N HIS A 144 17.21 13.78 -9.40
CA HIS A 144 17.89 13.85 -8.10
C HIS A 144 17.43 15.02 -7.20
N ASP A 145 16.67 15.97 -7.73
CA ASP A 145 16.05 17.07 -6.99
C ASP A 145 14.60 16.79 -6.53
N VAL A 146 14.01 15.64 -6.89
CA VAL A 146 12.64 15.28 -6.47
C VAL A 146 12.55 15.23 -4.94
N PRO A 147 11.58 15.93 -4.30
CA PRO A 147 11.40 15.84 -2.86
C PRO A 147 11.17 14.40 -2.39
N GLY A 148 11.95 13.98 -1.40
CA GLY A 148 11.87 12.64 -0.81
C GLY A 148 12.62 11.54 -1.56
N VAL A 149 13.29 11.85 -2.68
CA VAL A 149 14.15 10.87 -3.34
C VAL A 149 15.42 10.61 -2.54
N ALA A 150 15.89 9.37 -2.55
CA ALA A 150 17.18 8.95 -2.03
C ALA A 150 17.87 8.03 -3.03
N TRP A 151 19.19 8.14 -3.15
CA TRP A 151 19.98 7.34 -4.09
C TRP A 151 21.39 7.09 -3.54
N ARG A 152 22.14 6.24 -4.23
CA ARG A 152 23.52 5.92 -3.87
C ARG A 152 24.40 5.95 -5.11
N ASP A 153 25.55 6.59 -4.99
CA ASP A 153 26.57 6.65 -6.03
C ASP A 153 27.97 6.37 -5.43
N GLY A 154 29.03 6.63 -6.21
CA GLY A 154 30.41 6.44 -5.77
C GLY A 154 30.84 7.34 -4.60
N ALA A 155 30.15 8.46 -4.37
CA ALA A 155 30.43 9.38 -3.27
C ALA A 155 29.67 9.02 -1.98
N GLY A 156 28.60 8.23 -2.07
CA GLY A 156 27.86 7.74 -0.92
C GLY A 156 26.36 7.73 -1.11
N THR A 157 25.61 7.81 -0.01
CA THR A 157 24.15 7.86 -0.03
C THR A 157 23.66 9.30 0.12
N HIS A 158 22.75 9.69 -0.76
CA HIS A 158 22.16 11.02 -0.81
C HIS A 158 20.65 10.95 -0.59
N ARG A 159 20.06 12.03 -0.09
CA ARG A 159 18.61 12.15 0.08
C ARG A 159 18.14 13.61 -0.01
N LYS A 160 16.99 13.81 -0.63
CA LYS A 160 16.23 15.06 -0.56
C LYS A 160 15.18 14.99 0.53
N ARG A 161 14.97 16.10 1.23
CA ARG A 161 13.93 16.17 2.27
C ARG A 161 12.55 15.95 1.61
N PRO A 162 11.70 15.08 2.19
CA PRO A 162 10.33 14.91 1.72
C PRO A 162 9.54 16.19 1.89
N ALA A 163 8.72 16.52 0.89
CA ALA A 163 7.77 17.63 1.00
C ALA A 163 6.51 17.18 1.74
N TYR A 164 5.98 18.04 2.60
CA TYR A 164 4.69 17.82 3.26
C TYR A 164 3.55 18.28 2.37
N ILE A 165 3.05 17.38 1.54
CA ILE A 165 1.94 17.68 0.62
C ILE A 165 0.60 17.54 1.36
N SER A 166 -0.35 18.42 1.06
CA SER A 166 -1.72 18.31 1.57
C SER A 166 -2.35 17.00 1.10
N LEU A 167 -2.91 16.22 2.02
CA LEU A 167 -3.59 14.98 1.66
C LEU A 167 -4.93 15.22 0.95
N ALA A 168 -5.39 16.46 0.89
CA ALA A 168 -6.51 16.87 0.04
C ALA A 168 -6.16 16.86 -1.45
N ASN A 169 -4.87 16.93 -1.80
CA ASN A 169 -4.41 16.91 -3.19
C ASN A 169 -4.29 15.49 -3.76
N LEU A 170 -4.49 14.46 -2.93
CA LEU A 170 -4.52 13.08 -3.41
C LEU A 170 -5.74 12.89 -4.33
N PRO A 171 -5.62 12.10 -5.41
CA PRO A 171 -6.77 11.78 -6.25
C PRO A 171 -7.83 11.01 -5.46
N ALA A 172 -9.04 10.97 -6.02
CA ALA A 172 -10.09 10.09 -5.53
C ALA A 172 -9.63 8.63 -5.64
N MET A 173 -9.47 7.97 -4.49
CA MET A 173 -8.93 6.61 -4.42
C MET A 173 -9.99 5.59 -4.82
N THR A 174 -9.91 5.05 -6.04
CA THR A 174 -10.89 4.07 -6.56
C THR A 174 -10.63 2.65 -6.06
N ARG A 175 -9.42 2.38 -5.54
CA ARG A 175 -8.99 1.07 -5.01
C ARG A 175 -9.13 -0.05 -6.06
N ARG A 176 -8.93 0.26 -7.35
CA ARG A 176 -9.12 -0.68 -8.47
C ARG A 176 -7.87 -1.49 -8.85
N TRP A 177 -6.70 -1.10 -8.34
CA TRP A 177 -5.41 -1.60 -8.83
C TRP A 177 -5.01 -2.93 -8.20
N GLY A 178 -5.15 -3.05 -6.88
CA GLY A 178 -4.95 -4.33 -6.19
C GLY A 178 -6.21 -5.21 -6.22
N ASP A 179 -5.99 -6.53 -6.21
CA ASP A 179 -7.03 -7.55 -6.06
C ASP A 179 -7.54 -7.63 -4.61
N ASN A 180 -8.12 -6.53 -4.14
CA ASN A 180 -8.67 -6.41 -2.80
C ASN A 180 -9.68 -7.54 -2.46
N PRO A 181 -10.60 -7.96 -3.37
CA PRO A 181 -11.46 -9.12 -3.15
C PRO A 181 -10.71 -10.39 -2.75
N ARG A 182 -9.63 -10.76 -3.46
CA ARG A 182 -8.82 -11.93 -3.12
C ARG A 182 -8.14 -11.79 -1.78
N TYR A 183 -7.56 -10.62 -1.48
CA TYR A 183 -6.97 -10.38 -0.16
C TYR A 183 -7.97 -10.61 0.96
N LEU A 184 -9.21 -10.10 0.82
CA LEU A 184 -10.24 -10.32 1.84
C LEU A 184 -10.65 -11.79 1.97
N HIS A 185 -10.84 -12.47 0.84
CA HIS A 185 -11.21 -13.88 0.82
C HIS A 185 -10.18 -14.76 1.56
N GLU A 186 -8.89 -14.43 1.42
CA GLU A 186 -7.76 -15.11 2.05
C GLU A 186 -7.49 -14.62 3.49
N GLY A 187 -8.45 -13.92 4.12
CA GLY A 187 -8.35 -13.41 5.50
C GLY A 187 -7.45 -12.17 5.66
N GLY A 188 -6.98 -11.61 4.57
CA GLY A 188 -6.08 -10.46 4.55
C GLY A 188 -6.80 -9.12 4.79
N PRO A 189 -6.28 -8.26 5.69
CA PRO A 189 -6.91 -6.97 5.95
C PRO A 189 -6.73 -6.02 4.78
N ILE A 190 -7.84 -5.43 4.31
CA ILE A 190 -7.83 -4.31 3.37
C ILE A 190 -7.78 -3.00 4.16
N GLY A 191 -6.64 -2.31 4.11
CA GLY A 191 -6.45 -1.02 4.76
C GLY A 191 -7.02 0.16 3.97
N PHE A 192 -7.39 1.22 4.70
CA PHE A 192 -7.59 2.55 4.16
C PHE A 192 -6.96 3.57 5.10
N GLU A 193 -6.59 4.73 4.57
CA GLU A 193 -5.89 5.74 5.35
C GLU A 193 -6.77 6.97 5.57
N ARG A 194 -6.80 7.46 6.81
CA ARG A 194 -7.47 8.71 7.21
C ARG A 194 -6.50 9.85 7.50
N LYS A 195 -5.29 9.52 7.96
CA LYS A 195 -4.26 10.48 8.37
C LYS A 195 -2.87 9.89 8.19
N ARG A 196 -1.87 10.76 7.98
CA ARG A 196 -0.44 10.43 7.93
C ARG A 196 0.33 11.17 9.02
N GLY A 197 1.48 10.61 9.39
CA GLY A 197 2.36 11.15 10.42
C GLY A 197 1.91 10.90 11.85
N ARG A 198 2.81 11.17 12.79
CA ARG A 198 2.63 11.00 14.24
C ARG A 198 3.43 12.05 14.99
N SER A 199 2.78 12.82 15.87
CA SER A 199 3.41 13.84 16.71
C SER A 199 4.23 13.27 17.88
N HIS A 200 3.91 12.08 18.37
CA HIS A 200 4.57 11.51 19.55
C HIS A 200 5.93 10.87 19.24
N PRO A 201 6.99 11.19 20.00
CA PRO A 201 8.35 10.68 19.80
C PRO A 201 8.64 9.41 20.62
N CYS A 202 7.81 8.37 20.51
CA CYS A 202 8.04 7.12 21.24
C CYS A 202 9.41 6.52 20.86
N THR A 203 10.25 6.20 21.85
CA THR A 203 11.65 5.78 21.68
C THR A 203 11.83 4.52 20.83
N HIS A 204 10.84 3.61 20.82
CA HIS A 204 10.85 2.36 20.07
C HIS A 204 10.15 2.45 18.70
N CYS A 205 9.54 3.59 18.35
CA CYS A 205 8.64 3.66 17.21
C CYS A 205 9.33 4.22 15.96
N ALA A 206 9.38 3.45 14.88
CA ALA A 206 9.93 3.90 13.60
C ALA A 206 8.97 4.80 12.79
N ARG A 207 7.73 5.05 13.27
CA ARG A 207 6.73 5.82 12.51
C ARG A 207 7.13 7.28 12.25
N PRO A 208 7.71 8.05 13.18
CA PRO A 208 8.16 9.41 12.87
C PRO A 208 9.21 9.43 11.75
N VAL A 209 10.06 8.40 11.66
CA VAL A 209 11.05 8.23 10.58
C VAL A 209 10.38 7.83 9.26
N ALA A 210 9.44 6.89 9.29
CA ALA A 210 8.79 6.37 8.08
C ALA A 210 7.64 7.24 7.53
N LYS A 211 6.92 7.99 8.37
CA LYS A 211 5.63 8.65 8.02
C LYS A 211 5.55 10.13 8.35
N GLY A 212 6.45 10.65 9.17
CA GLY A 212 6.56 12.08 9.49
C GLY A 212 6.18 12.35 10.93
N ASN A 213 6.71 13.43 11.48
CA ASN A 213 6.36 13.90 12.82
C ASN A 213 5.12 14.80 12.83
N GLN A 214 4.69 15.30 11.66
CA GLN A 214 3.49 16.12 11.53
C GLN A 214 2.27 15.27 11.15
N VAL A 215 1.20 15.37 11.95
CA VAL A 215 -0.08 14.74 11.64
C VAL A 215 -0.81 15.54 10.57
N ARG A 216 -1.13 14.91 9.45
CA ARG A 216 -1.97 15.46 8.37
C ARG A 216 -3.19 14.57 8.16
N THR A 217 -4.36 15.17 8.03
CA THR A 217 -5.63 14.46 7.84
C THR A 217 -6.08 14.54 6.39
N ARG A 218 -6.71 13.47 5.90
CA ARG A 218 -7.46 13.52 4.64
C ARG A 218 -8.79 14.24 4.86
N PRO A 219 -9.37 14.87 3.82
CA PRO A 219 -10.73 15.37 3.88
C PRO A 219 -11.70 14.25 4.34
N PRO A 220 -12.62 14.51 5.29
CA PRO A 220 -13.53 13.49 5.82
C PRO A 220 -14.31 12.75 4.73
N LYS A 221 -14.81 13.47 3.72
CA LYS A 221 -15.48 12.88 2.56
C LYS A 221 -14.60 11.88 1.81
N ALA A 222 -13.35 12.25 1.48
CA ALA A 222 -12.43 11.36 0.77
C ALA A 222 -12.05 10.10 1.59
N ALA A 223 -12.05 10.20 2.93
CA ALA A 223 -11.87 9.06 3.80
C ALA A 223 -13.11 8.16 3.86
N ALA A 224 -14.31 8.75 3.92
CA ALA A 224 -15.58 8.03 3.90
C ALA A 224 -15.81 7.31 2.57
N ASP A 225 -15.56 7.98 1.44
CA ASP A 225 -15.69 7.39 0.10
C ASP A 225 -14.74 6.18 -0.07
N ALA A 226 -13.50 6.26 0.44
CA ALA A 226 -12.57 5.14 0.42
C ALA A 226 -13.02 3.96 1.31
N LEU A 227 -13.65 4.23 2.45
CA LEU A 227 -14.24 3.20 3.31
C LEU A 227 -15.46 2.56 2.64
N GLN A 228 -16.32 3.35 2.00
CA GLN A 228 -17.49 2.85 1.29
C GLN A 228 -17.09 1.94 0.12
N LEU A 229 -16.08 2.33 -0.66
CA LEU A 229 -15.53 1.50 -1.74
C LEU A 229 -14.94 0.20 -1.22
N ARG A 230 -14.28 0.22 -0.05
CA ARG A 230 -13.83 -1.01 0.63
C ARG A 230 -15.03 -1.89 0.95
N CYS A 231 -16.07 -1.36 1.60
CA CYS A 231 -17.26 -2.12 1.97
C CYS A 231 -18.00 -2.68 0.75
N ALA A 232 -18.20 -1.88 -0.29
CA ALA A 232 -18.91 -2.31 -1.50
C ALA A 232 -18.19 -3.48 -2.21
N LYS A 233 -16.86 -3.38 -2.39
CA LYS A 233 -16.06 -4.45 -3.00
C LYS A 233 -15.93 -5.69 -2.11
N SER A 234 -15.94 -5.49 -0.79
CA SER A 234 -15.91 -6.59 0.19
C SER A 234 -17.24 -7.35 0.23
N LEU A 235 -18.36 -6.65 0.16
CA LEU A 235 -19.71 -7.23 0.18
C LEU A 235 -20.09 -7.90 -1.15
N SER A 236 -19.57 -7.40 -2.29
CA SER A 236 -19.73 -8.10 -3.57
C SER A 236 -18.90 -9.38 -3.65
N ALA A 237 -17.75 -9.43 -2.96
CA ALA A 237 -16.85 -10.58 -2.93
C ALA A 237 -17.26 -11.63 -1.89
N ALA A 238 -17.90 -11.20 -0.80
CA ALA A 238 -18.35 -12.08 0.26
C ALA A 238 -19.81 -12.48 0.01
N ARG A 239 -20.02 -13.68 -0.56
CA ARG A 239 -21.22 -14.46 -0.21
C ARG A 239 -21.11 -14.81 1.26
N TRP A 240 -21.67 -13.96 2.12
CA TRP A 240 -21.89 -14.31 3.51
C TRP A 240 -23.07 -15.27 3.55
N GLU A 241 -22.80 -16.57 3.40
CA GLU A 241 -23.74 -17.57 3.93
C GLU A 241 -23.63 -17.49 5.44
N ILE A 242 -24.55 -16.76 6.05
CA ILE A 242 -24.81 -16.89 7.47
C ILE A 242 -25.40 -18.30 7.61
N PRO A 243 -24.74 -19.27 8.27
CA PRO A 243 -25.38 -20.53 8.56
C PRO A 243 -26.49 -20.20 9.55
N CYS A 244 -27.73 -20.15 9.07
CA CYS A 244 -28.89 -20.22 9.94
C CYS A 244 -28.88 -21.62 10.56
N ALA A 245 -28.17 -21.78 11.67
CA ALA A 245 -28.39 -22.88 12.58
C ALA A 245 -29.77 -22.67 13.20
N GLY A 246 -30.79 -23.31 12.61
CA GLY A 246 -32.15 -23.25 13.11
C GLY A 246 -33.16 -23.42 11.99
N THR A 247 -33.68 -24.63 11.88
CA THR A 247 -34.88 -24.99 11.12
C THR A 247 -35.98 -23.93 11.32
N HIS A 248 -36.38 -23.24 10.25
CA HIS A 248 -37.78 -22.96 9.90
C HIS A 248 -37.84 -22.35 8.49
N THR A 249 -38.67 -22.96 7.65
CA THR A 249 -39.02 -22.51 6.31
C THR A 249 -39.53 -21.07 6.29
N ALA A 250 -38.82 -20.16 5.63
CA ALA A 250 -39.39 -18.91 5.11
C ALA A 250 -38.50 -18.29 4.01
N ASN A 251 -39.11 -18.16 2.83
CA ASN A 251 -38.77 -17.39 1.63
C ASN A 251 -37.47 -16.56 1.62
N ALA A 252 -36.68 -16.80 0.56
CA ALA A 252 -35.55 -15.98 0.14
C ALA A 252 -35.97 -14.51 -0.12
N ALA A 253 -35.87 -13.66 0.91
CA ALA A 253 -35.87 -12.23 0.75
C ALA A 253 -34.44 -11.78 0.40
N VAL A 254 -34.24 -11.28 -0.82
CA VAL A 254 -33.03 -10.56 -1.21
C VAL A 254 -33.01 -9.25 -0.42
N LEU A 255 -32.34 -9.26 0.75
CA LEU A 255 -32.08 -8.07 1.53
C LEU A 255 -31.02 -7.23 0.81
N THR A 256 -31.47 -6.19 0.10
CA THR A 256 -30.59 -5.11 -0.35
C THR A 256 -30.32 -4.18 0.83
N PRO A 257 -29.07 -4.02 1.32
CA PRO A 257 -28.82 -3.15 2.45
C PRO A 257 -28.83 -1.68 1.98
N ARG A 258 -29.91 -0.96 2.27
CA ARG A 258 -29.95 0.51 2.22
C ARG A 258 -29.20 1.06 3.43
N TRP A 259 -27.96 1.50 3.23
CA TRP A 259 -27.21 2.22 4.25
C TRP A 259 -27.62 3.70 4.27
N ARG A 260 -28.20 4.18 5.39
CA ARG A 260 -28.26 5.61 5.69
C ARG A 260 -27.05 5.97 6.56
N VAL A 261 -26.17 6.82 6.05
CA VAL A 261 -25.12 7.45 6.87
C VAL A 261 -25.79 8.55 7.70
N ARG A 262 -25.87 8.36 9.02
CA ARG A 262 -26.33 9.39 9.96
C ARG A 262 -25.13 10.26 10.32
N CYS A 263 -25.16 11.53 9.93
CA CYS A 263 -24.25 12.55 10.45
C CYS A 263 -24.93 13.15 11.69
N ASP A 264 -24.41 12.88 12.88
CA ASP A 264 -24.94 13.44 14.12
C ASP A 264 -24.35 14.84 14.38
N THR A 265 -25.23 15.83 14.48
CA THR A 265 -25.08 17.01 15.36
C THR A 265 -26.12 16.90 16.48
N PRO A 266 -25.87 17.52 17.65
CA PRO A 266 -26.35 17.02 18.92
C PRO A 266 -27.76 17.55 19.22
N ASP A 267 -28.70 16.65 19.50
CA ASP A 267 -29.81 16.87 20.42
C ASP A 267 -30.42 15.51 20.81
N VAL A 268 -30.91 15.46 22.04
CA VAL A 268 -30.84 14.32 22.96
C VAL A 268 -32.03 13.34 22.85
N TRP A 269 -31.75 12.07 23.21
CA TRP A 269 -32.57 11.02 23.87
C TRP A 269 -32.97 9.76 23.07
N GLY A 270 -32.37 8.63 23.48
CA GLY A 270 -33.10 7.44 23.91
C GLY A 270 -33.29 6.28 22.92
N SER A 271 -32.37 5.31 22.93
CA SER A 271 -32.68 3.91 23.28
C SER A 271 -31.39 3.09 23.37
N THR A 272 -31.14 2.57 24.57
CA THR A 272 -30.03 1.72 24.95
C THR A 272 -30.25 0.32 24.38
N LEU A 273 -29.24 -0.26 23.73
CA LEU A 273 -29.18 -1.70 23.45
C LEU A 273 -28.08 -2.29 24.32
N GLU A 274 -28.51 -2.92 25.42
CA GLU A 274 -27.66 -3.67 26.33
C GLU A 274 -27.08 -4.90 25.61
N TRP A 275 -25.77 -5.07 25.67
CA TRP A 275 -25.10 -6.33 25.34
C TRP A 275 -24.94 -7.11 26.65
N THR A 276 -25.73 -8.17 26.83
CA THR A 276 -25.45 -9.18 27.85
C THR A 276 -24.23 -9.98 27.42
N ALA A 277 -23.09 -9.71 28.07
CA ALA A 277 -21.89 -10.50 27.92
C ALA A 277 -22.07 -11.86 28.63
N ALA A 278 -22.31 -12.92 27.85
CA ALA A 278 -22.10 -14.29 28.33
C ALA A 278 -20.59 -14.51 28.49
N THR A 279 -20.12 -14.40 29.73
CA THR A 279 -18.75 -14.73 30.13
C THR A 279 -18.59 -16.23 30.16
N GLN A 280 -17.94 -16.80 29.15
CA GLN A 280 -17.35 -18.14 29.26
C GLN A 280 -15.94 -17.97 29.83
N ARG A 281 -15.81 -18.25 31.14
CA ARG A 281 -14.52 -18.36 31.83
C ARG A 281 -13.80 -19.62 31.33
N TYR A 282 -12.51 -19.49 31.04
CA TYR A 282 -11.54 -20.57 31.25
C TYR A 282 -11.01 -20.43 32.68
#